data_AF-A0A4Q2JTJ7-F1
#
_entry.id   AF-A0A4Q2JTJ7-F1
#
_cell.length_a   1.000
_cell.length_b   1.000
_cell.length_c   1.000
_cell.angle_alpha   90.00
_cell.angle_beta   90.00
_cell.angle_gamma   90.00
#
_symmetry.space_group_name_H-M   'P 1'
#
loop_
_entity.id
_entity.type
_entity.pdbx_description
1 polymer ?
#
loop_
_entity_poly.entity_id
_entity_poly.type
_entity_poly.pdbx_seq_one_letter_code
_entity_poly.pdbx_strand_id
1 'polypeptide(L)'
;MERDELVRLLSTDGLALLDSLPPYSSKADVVKTVADLRKQGHDPGLVAAVLSQSRLRSKARAKFGEFADRMLFTEPGLEQATRLRVAALHAGRFARAGLRHVADLGCGIGG
;
A
#
# COMPACT_ATOMS: atom_id res chain seq x y z
N MET A 1 7.55 3.61 -8.45
CA MET A 1 6.35 4.46 -8.51
C MET A 1 6.85 5.79 -9.00
N GLU A 2 6.30 6.22 -10.12
CA GLU A 2 6.73 7.47 -10.74
C GLU A 2 6.05 8.66 -10.06
N ARG A 3 6.67 9.84 -10.15
CA ARG A 3 6.17 11.06 -9.50
C ARG A 3 4.72 11.37 -9.86
N ASP A 4 4.35 11.21 -11.13
CA ASP A 4 3.00 11.51 -11.60
C ASP A 4 1.95 10.55 -11.03
N GLU A 5 2.30 9.27 -10.86
CA GLU A 5 1.43 8.29 -10.18
C GLU A 5 1.23 8.69 -8.72
N LEU A 6 2.31 9.08 -8.04
CA LEU A 6 2.27 9.51 -6.65
C LEU A 6 1.38 10.74 -6.46
N VAL A 7 1.52 11.76 -7.32
CA VAL A 7 0.72 12.98 -7.26
C VAL A 7 -0.78 12.68 -7.47
N ARG A 8 -1.11 11.80 -8.41
CA ARG A 8 -2.51 11.36 -8.64
C ARG A 8 -3.05 10.61 -7.42
N LEU A 9 -2.27 9.69 -6.86
CA LEU A 9 -2.67 8.87 -5.70
C LEU A 9 -2.86 9.68 -4.43
N LEU A 10 -1.99 10.65 -4.15
CA LEU A 10 -2.03 11.47 -2.93
C LEU A 10 -3.08 12.60 -2.96
N SER A 11 -3.86 12.69 -4.04
CA SER A 11 -5.05 13.54 -4.05
C SER A 11 -6.16 12.94 -3.17
N THR A 12 -7.07 13.79 -2.68
CA THR A 12 -8.25 13.34 -1.92
C THR A 12 -9.08 12.34 -2.72
N ASP A 13 -9.33 12.65 -4.00
CA ASP A 13 -10.09 11.77 -4.89
C ASP A 13 -9.36 10.46 -5.17
N GLY A 14 -8.03 10.48 -5.32
CA GLY A 14 -7.24 9.28 -5.55
C GLY A 14 -7.23 8.32 -4.36
N LEU A 15 -7.08 8.84 -3.14
CA LEU A 15 -7.16 8.02 -1.92
C LEU A 15 -8.58 7.49 -1.70
N ALA A 16 -9.61 8.33 -1.89
CA ALA A 16 -11.01 7.92 -1.77
C ALA A 16 -11.37 6.84 -2.79
N LEU A 17 -10.92 7.00 -4.04
CA LEU A 17 -11.13 6.01 -5.08
C LEU A 17 -10.46 4.69 -4.74
N LEU A 18 -9.18 4.71 -4.30
CA LEU A 18 -8.46 3.52 -3.87
C LEU A 18 -9.17 2.78 -2.73
N ASP A 19 -9.65 3.51 -1.72
CA ASP A 19 -10.36 2.94 -0.57
C ASP A 19 -11.75 2.39 -0.95
N SER A 20 -12.35 2.87 -2.04
CA SER A 20 -13.66 2.40 -2.53
C SER A 20 -13.60 1.10 -3.35
N LEU A 21 -12.39 0.69 -3.78
CA LEU A 21 -12.26 -0.48 -4.65
C LEU A 21 -12.62 -1.77 -3.90
N PRO A 22 -13.30 -2.72 -4.57
CA PRO A 22 -13.49 -4.04 -3.99
C PRO A 22 -12.15 -4.73 -3.78
N PRO A 23 -12.10 -5.78 -2.93
CA PRO A 23 -10.90 -6.60 -2.78
C PRO A 23 -10.35 -7.04 -4.14
N TYR A 24 -9.05 -6.85 -4.36
CA TYR A 24 -8.41 -7.24 -5.60
C TYR A 24 -8.54 -8.77 -5.81
N SER A 25 -9.28 -9.16 -6.86
CA SER A 25 -9.62 -10.54 -7.17
C SER A 25 -9.06 -10.97 -8.54
N SER A 26 -9.76 -11.86 -9.24
CA SER A 26 -9.30 -12.49 -10.48
C SER A 26 -9.00 -11.48 -11.59
N LYS A 27 -8.25 -11.89 -12.62
CA LYS A 27 -7.93 -11.03 -13.78
C LYS A 27 -9.19 -10.55 -14.53
N ALA A 28 -10.24 -11.36 -14.58
CA ALA A 28 -11.48 -11.01 -15.26
C ALA A 28 -12.19 -9.83 -14.56
N ASP A 29 -12.17 -9.83 -13.22
CA ASP A 29 -12.77 -8.77 -12.41
C ASP A 29 -12.03 -7.44 -12.62
N VAL A 30 -10.69 -7.48 -12.72
CA VAL A 30 -9.88 -6.28 -12.95
C VAL A 30 -10.23 -5.59 -14.28
N VAL A 31 -10.41 -6.35 -15.36
CA VAL A 31 -10.78 -5.76 -16.67
C VAL A 31 -12.14 -5.07 -16.59
N LYS A 32 -13.10 -5.69 -15.91
CA LYS A 32 -14.42 -5.10 -15.68
C LYS A 32 -14.30 -3.82 -14.85
N THR A 33 -13.55 -3.84 -13.75
CA THR A 33 -13.32 -2.66 -12.90
C THR A 33 -12.68 -1.52 -13.69
N VAL A 34 -11.67 -1.78 -14.53
CA VAL A 34 -11.07 -0.76 -15.41
C VAL A 34 -12.12 -0.13 -16.31
N ALA A 35 -12.97 -0.95 -16.96
CA ALA A 35 -14.01 -0.46 -17.85
C ALA A 35 -15.04 0.40 -17.12
N ASP A 36 -15.48 -0.03 -15.93
CA ASP A 36 -16.47 0.69 -15.13
C ASP A 36 -15.92 2.02 -14.60
N LEU A 37 -14.67 2.06 -14.13
CA LEU A 37 -14.02 3.30 -13.70
C LEU A 37 -13.84 4.30 -14.85
N ARG A 38 -13.46 3.82 -16.03
CA ARG A 38 -13.36 4.71 -17.21
C ARG A 38 -14.71 5.25 -17.64
N LYS A 39 -15.79 4.45 -17.56
CA LYS A 39 -17.16 4.92 -17.84
C LYS A 39 -17.62 6.00 -16.86
N GLN A 40 -17.12 5.98 -15.63
CA GLN A 40 -17.37 7.03 -14.62
C GLN A 40 -16.57 8.32 -14.87
N GLY A 41 -15.74 8.37 -15.92
CA GLY A 41 -14.97 9.56 -16.30
C GLY A 41 -13.62 9.70 -15.57
N HIS A 42 -13.18 8.67 -14.84
CA HIS A 42 -11.88 8.71 -14.17
C HIS A 42 -10.73 8.76 -15.17
N ASP A 43 -9.73 9.57 -14.85
CA ASP A 43 -8.52 9.68 -15.65
C ASP A 43 -7.79 8.32 -15.77
N PRO A 44 -7.32 7.92 -16.97
CA PRO A 44 -6.69 6.62 -17.17
C PRO A 44 -5.45 6.35 -16.33
N GLY A 45 -4.64 7.39 -16.05
CA GLY A 45 -3.44 7.26 -15.23
C GLY A 45 -3.79 7.06 -13.75
N LEU A 46 -4.83 7.73 -13.26
CA LEU A 46 -5.36 7.52 -11.91
C LEU A 46 -5.91 6.09 -11.77
N VAL A 47 -6.72 5.62 -12.72
CA VAL A 47 -7.25 4.25 -12.74
C VAL A 47 -6.13 3.22 -12.67
N ALA A 48 -5.06 3.39 -13.46
CA ALA A 48 -3.91 2.50 -13.43
C ALA A 48 -3.19 2.52 -12.07
N ALA A 49 -3.00 3.72 -11.49
CA ALA A 49 -2.33 3.87 -10.20
C ALA A 49 -3.11 3.23 -9.04
N VAL A 50 -4.44 3.46 -8.96
CA VAL A 50 -5.27 2.88 -7.87
C VAL A 50 -5.39 1.36 -7.99
N LEU A 51 -5.50 0.80 -9.20
CA LEU A 51 -5.54 -0.66 -9.37
C LEU A 51 -4.19 -1.31 -9.02
N SER A 52 -3.08 -0.65 -9.35
CA SER A 52 -1.75 -1.10 -8.96
C SER A 52 -1.59 -1.11 -7.44
N GLN A 53 -2.07 -0.06 -6.75
CA GLN A 53 -2.09 -0.03 -5.29
C GLN A 53 -3.03 -1.08 -4.69
N SER A 54 -4.24 -1.27 -5.22
CA SER A 54 -5.18 -2.30 -4.75
C SER A 54 -4.55 -3.70 -4.80
N ARG A 55 -3.85 -4.02 -5.89
CA ARG A 55 -3.07 -5.27 -6.01
C ARG A 55 -1.97 -5.37 -4.95
N LEU A 56 -1.21 -4.30 -4.72
CA LEU A 56 -0.12 -4.29 -3.74
C LEU A 56 -0.65 -4.39 -2.31
N ARG A 57 -1.76 -3.70 -1.96
CA ARG A 57 -2.43 -3.82 -0.66
C ARG A 57 -2.88 -5.26 -0.40
N SER A 58 -3.48 -5.91 -1.41
CA SER A 58 -3.87 -7.33 -1.33
C SER A 58 -2.65 -8.24 -1.03
N LYS A 59 -1.54 -8.08 -1.76
CA LYS A 59 -0.28 -8.80 -1.45
C LYS A 59 0.26 -8.47 -0.06
N ALA A 60 0.18 -7.20 0.35
CA ALA A 60 0.76 -6.68 1.58
C ALA A 60 0.07 -7.19 2.85
N ARG A 61 -1.19 -7.62 2.77
CA ARG A 61 -1.91 -8.24 3.90
C ARG A 61 -1.13 -9.39 4.55
N ALA A 62 -0.37 -10.16 3.78
CA ALA A 62 0.46 -11.24 4.32
C ALA A 62 1.59 -10.76 5.25
N LYS A 63 2.09 -9.52 5.07
CA LYS A 63 3.15 -8.91 5.91
C LYS A 63 2.58 -7.96 6.97
N PHE A 64 1.53 -7.23 6.61
CA PHE A 64 1.01 -6.08 7.35
C PHE A 64 -0.40 -6.25 7.91
N GLY A 65 -1.10 -7.35 7.62
CA GLY A 65 -2.48 -7.53 8.05
C GLY A 65 -3.39 -6.40 7.55
N GLU A 66 -4.29 -5.94 8.42
CA GLU A 66 -5.25 -4.86 8.11
C GLU A 66 -4.59 -3.50 7.87
N PHE A 67 -3.37 -3.26 8.41
CA PHE A 67 -2.65 -2.02 8.15
C PHE A 67 -2.37 -1.82 6.65
N ALA A 68 -2.26 -2.91 5.88
CA ALA A 68 -2.10 -2.84 4.44
C ALA A 68 -3.19 -2.01 3.75
N ASP A 69 -4.41 -1.99 4.30
CA ASP A 69 -5.55 -1.27 3.71
C ASP A 69 -5.41 0.26 3.80
N ARG A 70 -4.47 0.77 4.59
CA ARG A 70 -4.25 2.22 4.78
C ARG A 70 -2.89 2.69 4.28
N MET A 71 -2.06 1.78 3.80
CA MET A 71 -0.70 2.06 3.33
C MET A 71 -0.65 2.23 1.81
N LEU A 72 0.43 2.84 1.34
CA LEU A 72 0.81 2.91 -0.07
C LEU A 72 2.12 2.17 -0.27
N PHE A 73 2.24 1.45 -1.38
CA PHE A 73 3.35 0.53 -1.63
C PHE A 73 4.04 0.80 -2.95
N THR A 74 5.33 0.54 -2.99
CA THR A 74 6.04 0.17 -4.21
C THR A 74 6.28 -1.33 -4.16
N GLU A 75 6.42 -1.99 -5.32
CA GLU A 75 6.72 -3.43 -5.34
C GLU A 75 8.05 -3.74 -4.63
N PRO A 76 9.18 -3.02 -4.90
CA PRO A 76 10.42 -3.23 -4.17
C PRO A 76 10.29 -2.97 -2.65
N GLY A 77 9.57 -1.90 -2.27
CA GLY A 77 9.36 -1.56 -0.85
C GLY A 77 8.57 -2.65 -0.12
N LEU A 78 7.54 -3.21 -0.76
CA LEU A 78 6.77 -4.31 -0.19
C LEU A 78 7.59 -5.59 -0.10
N GLU A 79 8.41 -5.91 -1.11
CA GLU A 79 9.25 -7.11 -1.11
C GLU A 79 10.33 -7.06 -0.03
N GLN A 80 10.95 -5.89 0.18
CA GLN A 80 12.01 -5.65 1.15
C GLN A 80 11.48 -5.46 2.58
N ALA A 81 10.23 -5.04 2.75
CA ALA A 81 9.67 -4.75 4.06
C ALA A 81 9.79 -5.90 5.06
N THR A 82 10.20 -5.58 6.28
CA THR A 82 10.13 -6.48 7.42
C THR A 82 8.68 -6.89 7.68
N ARG A 83 8.46 -8.14 8.11
CA ARG A 83 7.13 -8.59 8.54
C ARG A 83 6.82 -7.99 9.91
N LEU A 84 5.58 -7.57 10.15
CA LEU A 84 5.17 -6.95 11.42
C LEU A 84 5.53 -7.79 12.65
N ARG A 85 5.42 -9.12 12.56
CA ARG A 85 5.80 -10.02 13.67
C ARG A 85 7.27 -9.88 14.05
N VAL A 86 8.17 -9.68 13.09
CA VAL A 86 9.61 -9.53 13.33
C VAL A 86 9.91 -8.14 13.89
N ALA A 87 9.31 -7.09 13.32
CA ALA A 87 9.45 -5.73 13.84
C ALA A 87 8.94 -5.60 15.29
N ALA A 88 7.81 -6.23 15.61
CA ALA A 88 7.29 -6.28 16.98
C ALA A 88 8.26 -6.96 17.97
N LEU A 89 8.99 -7.99 17.54
CA LEU A 89 10.02 -8.62 18.37
C LEU A 89 11.20 -7.68 18.63
N HIS A 90 11.64 -6.93 17.62
CA HIS A 90 12.70 -5.93 17.77
C HIS A 90 12.26 -4.78 18.69
N ALA A 91 11.08 -4.20 18.43
CA ALA A 91 10.50 -3.16 19.28
C ALA A 91 10.37 -3.63 20.74
N GLY A 92 9.90 -4.87 20.96
CA GLY A 92 9.82 -5.45 22.30
C GLY A 92 11.17 -5.61 23.00
N ARG A 93 12.26 -5.88 22.28
CA ARG A 93 13.62 -5.93 22.85
C ARG A 93 14.08 -4.56 23.29
N PHE A 94 13.89 -3.53 22.46
CA PHE A 94 14.25 -2.16 22.80
C PHE A 94 13.46 -1.65 24.00
N ALA A 95 12.16 -1.92 24.04
CA ALA A 95 11.30 -1.56 25.17
C ALA A 95 11.76 -2.22 26.48
N ARG A 96 12.05 -3.53 26.47
CA ARG A 96 12.56 -4.24 27.65
C ARG A 96 13.93 -3.76 28.11
N ALA A 97 14.76 -3.27 27.19
CA ALA A 97 16.06 -2.68 27.51
C ALA A 97 15.95 -1.22 28.03
N GLY A 98 14.74 -0.66 28.12
CA GLY A 98 14.52 0.71 28.60
C GLY A 98 15.01 1.80 27.65
N LEU A 99 15.21 1.49 26.35
CA LEU A 99 15.64 2.47 25.36
C LEU A 99 14.51 3.47 25.09
N ARG A 100 14.81 4.76 25.19
CA ARG A 100 13.84 5.87 24.98
C ARG A 100 14.00 6.57 23.64
N HIS A 101 15.13 6.38 22.97
CA HIS A 101 15.44 6.96 21.68
C HIS A 101 16.01 5.87 20.77
N VAL A 102 15.45 5.76 19.56
CA VAL A 102 15.89 4.81 18.52
C VAL A 102 15.94 5.56 17.20
N ALA A 103 17.05 5.42 16.48
CA ALA A 103 17.17 5.90 15.11
C ALA A 103 17.11 4.70 14.18
N ASP A 104 16.19 4.73 13.22
CA ASP A 104 16.11 3.74 12.15
C ASP A 104 16.67 4.34 10.87
N LEU A 105 17.95 4.03 10.62
CA LEU A 105 18.70 4.55 9.46
C LEU A 105 18.32 3.86 8.14
N GLY A 106 17.55 2.77 8.21
CA GLY A 106 17.13 1.96 7.08
C GLY A 106 15.61 1.74 7.06
N CYS A 107 14.84 2.75 7.46
CA CYS A 107 13.43 2.61 7.80
C CYS A 107 12.54 2.15 6.62
N GLY A 108 12.96 2.37 5.37
CA GLY A 108 12.23 1.95 4.19
C GLY A 108 10.77 2.43 4.22
N ILE A 109 9.82 1.50 4.20
CA ILE A 109 8.37 1.80 4.31
C ILE A 109 7.81 1.68 5.74
N GLY A 110 8.67 1.61 6.76
CA GLY A 110 8.29 1.60 8.18
C GLY A 110 7.75 0.26 8.68
N GLY A 111 8.36 -0.84 8.26
CA GLY A 111 7.91 -2.20 8.57
C GLY A 111 8.44 -2.82 9.85
#